data_AF-A0A3D1SVW4-F1
#
_entry.id   AF-A0A3D1SVW4-F1
#
_cell.length_a   1.000
_cell.length_b   1.000
_cell.length_c   1.000
_cell.angle_alpha   90.00
_cell.angle_beta   90.00
_cell.angle_gamma   90.00
#
_symmetry.space_group_name_H-M   'P 1'
#
loop_
_entity.id
_entity.type
_entity.pdbx_description
1 polymer ?
#
loop_
_entity_poly.entity_id
_entity_poly.type
_entity_poly.pdbx_seq_one_letter_code
_entity_poly.pdbx_strand_id
1 'polypeptide(L)'
;VLSALLYIITRDLVLALTLLVIACPGALVISAPVSIVAGIGNGAKHGVLVKSGEIMEKLGTLRVIAFDKTGTLTVGKPAVRRIKTYGIAEDALLKLAAIGESYSEHPLAKAIISEATSRLGEINTVPEGAGIVAGQGITFQVDGKAYLIGNRKLFEANGIKISSSEYEAYLHSEEEQG
;
A
#
# COMPACT_ATOMS: atom_id res chain seq x y z
N VAL A 1 29.39 -47.29 -1.76
CA VAL A 1 29.72 -48.10 -2.97
C VAL A 1 31.23 -48.22 -3.16
N LEU A 2 31.98 -47.12 -3.32
CA LEU A 2 33.45 -47.16 -3.46
C LEU A 2 34.17 -47.90 -2.32
N SER A 3 33.83 -47.65 -1.06
CA SER A 3 34.45 -48.33 0.09
C SER A 3 34.20 -49.85 0.11
N ALA A 4 33.01 -50.29 -0.31
CA ALA A 4 32.66 -51.72 -0.38
C ALA A 4 33.38 -52.42 -1.53
N LEU A 5 33.50 -51.75 -2.69
CA LEU A 5 34.30 -52.23 -3.82
C LEU A 5 35.77 -52.36 -3.44
N LEU A 6 36.31 -51.37 -2.73
CA LEU A 6 37.69 -51.40 -2.24
C LEU A 6 37.92 -52.61 -1.34
N TYR A 7 37.02 -52.87 -0.38
CA TYR A 7 37.09 -54.05 0.48
C TYR A 7 37.04 -55.38 -0.28
N ILE A 8 36.18 -55.51 -1.29
CA ILE A 8 36.06 -56.74 -2.08
C ILE A 8 37.36 -57.05 -2.83
N ILE A 9 38.04 -56.01 -3.34
CA ILE A 9 39.28 -56.13 -4.12
C ILE A 9 40.50 -56.33 -3.21
N THR A 10 40.67 -55.48 -2.18
CA THR A 10 41.88 -55.45 -1.35
C THR A 10 41.82 -56.39 -0.16
N ARG A 11 40.60 -56.78 0.28
CA ARG A 11 40.31 -57.48 1.54
C ARG A 11 40.84 -56.77 2.78
N ASP A 12 41.19 -55.49 2.66
CA ASP A 12 41.65 -54.64 3.76
C ASP A 12 40.47 -53.83 4.32
N LEU A 13 40.03 -54.23 5.51
CA LEU A 13 38.92 -53.59 6.21
C LEU A 13 39.26 -52.17 6.67
N VAL A 14 40.52 -51.95 7.10
CA VAL A 14 40.97 -50.65 7.62
C VAL A 14 40.92 -49.62 6.49
N LEU A 15 41.49 -49.97 5.34
CA LEU A 15 41.52 -49.09 4.17
C LEU A 15 40.11 -48.74 3.66
N ALA A 16 39.20 -49.73 3.64
CA ALA A 16 37.81 -49.51 3.23
C ALA A 16 37.06 -48.55 4.17
N LEU A 17 37.25 -48.69 5.49
CA LEU A 17 36.65 -47.79 6.49
C LEU A 17 37.25 -46.38 6.41
N THR A 18 38.55 -46.25 6.21
CA THR A 18 39.20 -44.94 6.00
C THR A 18 38.60 -44.21 4.80
N LEU A 19 38.40 -44.89 3.67
CA LEU A 19 37.77 -44.29 2.49
C LEU A 19 36.31 -43.88 2.75
N LEU A 20 35.57 -44.68 3.52
CA LEU A 20 34.18 -44.36 3.89
C LEU A 20 34.08 -43.08 4.71
N VAL A 21 34.97 -42.91 5.69
CA VAL A 21 34.99 -41.73 6.57
C VAL A 21 35.40 -40.48 5.80
N ILE A 22 36.45 -40.56 4.97
CA ILE A 22 36.92 -39.43 4.15
C ILE A 22 35.85 -38.98 3.15
N ALA A 23 35.02 -39.91 2.67
CA ALA A 23 33.95 -39.61 1.72
C ALA A 23 32.77 -38.81 2.33
N CYS A 24 32.69 -38.65 3.65
CA CYS A 24 31.63 -37.85 4.28
C CYS A 24 31.85 -36.35 3.98
N PRO A 25 31.01 -35.69 3.16
CA PRO A 25 31.26 -34.33 2.73
C PRO A 25 30.67 -33.34 3.74
N GLY A 26 31.19 -33.34 4.97
CA GLY A 26 30.65 -32.53 6.07
C GLY A 26 30.55 -31.03 5.73
N ALA A 27 31.55 -30.49 5.03
CA ALA A 27 31.55 -29.09 4.58
C ALA A 27 30.44 -28.78 3.57
N LEU A 28 30.10 -29.73 2.69
CA LEU A 28 29.02 -29.58 1.71
C LEU A 28 27.65 -29.58 2.41
N VAL A 29 27.48 -30.40 3.43
CA VAL A 29 26.20 -30.49 4.16
C VAL A 29 25.89 -29.19 4.91
N ILE A 30 26.91 -28.53 5.47
CA ILE A 30 26.72 -27.30 6.24
C ILE A 30 26.72 -26.03 5.37
N SER A 31 27.19 -26.08 4.12
CA SER A 31 27.38 -24.86 3.32
C SER A 31 26.06 -24.14 3.04
N ALA A 32 24.99 -24.88 2.72
CA ALA A 32 23.67 -24.32 2.44
C ALA A 32 23.03 -23.62 3.67
N PRO A 33 22.85 -24.28 4.84
CA PRO A 33 22.23 -23.62 5.99
C PRO A 33 23.05 -22.43 6.50
N VAL A 34 24.39 -22.50 6.49
CA VAL A 34 25.24 -21.39 6.89
C VAL A 34 25.05 -20.18 5.96
N SER A 35 25.03 -20.42 4.65
CA SER A 35 24.84 -19.35 3.65
C SER A 35 23.45 -18.70 3.77
N ILE A 36 22.41 -19.51 3.99
CA ILE A 36 21.03 -19.02 4.18
C ILE A 36 20.92 -18.15 5.43
N VAL A 37 21.41 -18.63 6.58
CA VAL A 37 21.34 -17.88 7.84
C VAL A 37 22.17 -16.59 7.76
N ALA A 38 23.36 -16.65 7.15
CA ALA A 38 24.17 -15.47 6.90
C ALA A 38 23.45 -14.45 6.00
N GLY A 39 22.79 -14.92 4.93
CA GLY A 39 21.99 -14.10 4.05
C GLY A 39 20.82 -13.42 4.76
N ILE A 40 20.06 -14.16 5.57
CA ILE A 40 18.93 -13.63 6.35
C ILE A 40 19.43 -12.58 7.34
N GLY A 41 20.50 -12.87 8.06
CA GLY A 41 21.11 -11.93 9.01
C GLY A 41 21.61 -10.66 8.32
N ASN A 42 22.18 -10.78 7.12
CA ASN A 42 22.61 -9.63 6.33
C ASN A 42 21.43 -8.79 5.83
N GLY A 43 20.35 -9.43 5.34
CA GLY A 43 19.12 -8.74 4.95
C GLY A 43 18.50 -7.96 6.10
N ALA A 44 18.41 -8.57 7.29
CA ALA A 44 17.85 -7.94 8.48
C ALA A 44 18.64 -6.68 8.89
N LYS A 45 19.98 -6.70 8.78
CA LYS A 45 20.83 -5.51 9.01
C LYS A 45 20.52 -4.33 8.07
N HIS A 46 19.93 -4.62 6.91
CA HIS A 46 19.52 -3.63 5.91
C HIS A 46 18.00 -3.42 5.86
N GLY A 47 17.27 -3.82 6.91
CA GLY A 47 15.83 -3.63 7.02
C GLY A 47 14.97 -4.61 6.20
N VAL A 48 15.57 -5.65 5.63
CA VAL A 48 14.86 -6.70 4.87
C VAL A 48 14.66 -7.92 5.76
N LEU A 49 13.45 -8.12 6.25
CA LEU A 49 13.10 -9.24 7.12
C LEU A 49 12.61 -10.44 6.30
N VAL A 50 13.45 -11.47 6.18
CA VAL A 50 13.13 -12.72 5.47
C VAL A 50 12.67 -13.77 6.48
N LYS A 51 11.44 -14.27 6.32
CA LYS A 51 10.79 -15.16 7.30
C LYS A 51 11.36 -16.59 7.36
N SER A 52 11.90 -17.12 6.26
CA SER A 52 12.42 -18.50 6.20
C SER A 52 13.55 -18.65 5.18
N GLY A 53 14.34 -19.72 5.33
CA GLY A 53 15.40 -20.06 4.39
C GLY A 53 14.90 -20.41 2.99
N GLU A 54 13.75 -21.08 2.90
CA GLU A 54 13.10 -21.40 1.63
C GLU A 54 12.76 -20.13 0.81
N ILE A 55 12.33 -19.05 1.49
CA ILE A 55 12.07 -17.77 0.84
C ILE A 55 13.38 -17.18 0.31
N MET A 56 14.48 -17.27 1.05
CA MET A 56 15.79 -16.79 0.60
C MET A 56 16.26 -17.50 -0.66
N GLU A 57 16.09 -18.82 -0.74
CA GLU A 57 16.41 -19.59 -1.95
C GLU A 57 15.53 -19.20 -3.14
N LYS A 58 14.22 -19.09 -2.92
CA LYS A 58 13.27 -18.65 -3.96
C LYS A 58 13.58 -17.25 -4.50
N LEU A 59 13.95 -16.32 -3.62
CA LEU A 59 14.36 -14.96 -4.01
C LEU A 59 15.54 -14.98 -4.99
N GLY A 60 16.49 -15.91 -4.84
CA GLY A 60 17.64 -16.05 -5.73
C GLY A 60 17.32 -16.46 -7.17
N THR A 61 16.10 -16.95 -7.43
CA THR A 61 15.66 -17.42 -8.77
C THR A 61 14.50 -16.60 -9.34
N LEU A 62 14.06 -15.57 -8.62
CA LEU A 62 12.89 -14.77 -8.98
C LEU A 62 13.18 -13.92 -10.24
N ARG A 63 12.20 -13.86 -11.15
CA ARG A 63 12.30 -13.12 -12.42
C ARG A 63 11.30 -11.96 -12.57
N VAL A 64 10.19 -12.03 -11.84
CA VAL A 64 9.08 -11.09 -11.96
C VAL A 64 8.62 -10.69 -10.57
N ILE A 65 8.49 -9.38 -10.36
CA ILE A 65 7.92 -8.81 -9.13
C ILE A 65 6.63 -8.11 -9.52
N ALA A 66 5.52 -8.51 -8.91
CA ALA A 66 4.28 -7.77 -8.97
C ALA A 66 4.18 -6.93 -7.69
N PHE A 67 4.03 -5.62 -7.85
CA PHE A 67 3.84 -4.71 -6.73
C PHE A 67 2.36 -4.42 -6.54
N ASP A 68 1.91 -4.44 -5.28
CA ASP A 68 0.64 -3.80 -4.95
C ASP A 68 0.80 -2.27 -5.02
N LYS A 69 -0.23 -1.53 -5.43
CA LYS A 69 -0.13 -0.06 -5.52
C LYS A 69 -0.31 0.56 -4.14
N THR A 70 -1.35 0.14 -3.43
CA THR A 70 -1.81 0.81 -2.20
C THR A 70 -0.94 0.39 -1.02
N GLY A 71 -0.24 1.33 -0.39
CA GLY A 71 0.61 1.04 0.78
C GLY A 71 1.96 0.38 0.46
N THR A 72 2.24 0.04 -0.80
CA THR A 72 3.58 -0.42 -1.25
C THR A 72 4.23 0.62 -2.17
N LEU A 73 3.64 0.90 -3.34
CA LEU A 73 4.13 1.98 -4.21
C LEU A 73 3.66 3.37 -3.76
N THR A 74 2.54 3.43 -3.05
CA THR A 74 1.97 4.66 -2.52
C THR A 74 1.95 4.63 -1.00
N VAL A 75 1.93 5.80 -0.37
CA VAL A 75 1.96 5.97 1.09
C VAL A 75 0.65 5.49 1.77
N GLY A 76 -0.39 5.16 0.98
CA GLY A 76 -1.70 4.73 1.51
C GLY A 76 -2.46 5.83 2.25
N LYS A 77 -2.03 7.09 2.12
CA LYS A 77 -2.70 8.26 2.70
C LYS A 77 -3.19 9.15 1.56
N PRO A 78 -4.51 9.35 1.41
CA PRO A 78 -5.04 10.25 0.40
C PRO A 78 -4.62 11.70 0.71
N ALA A 79 -4.41 12.48 -0.33
CA ALA A 79 -4.10 13.90 -0.27
C ALA A 79 -4.87 14.63 -1.38
N VAL A 80 -5.23 15.89 -1.13
CA VAL A 80 -5.88 16.72 -2.14
C VAL A 80 -4.83 17.08 -3.20
N ARG A 81 -5.07 16.66 -4.46
CA ARG A 81 -4.16 16.95 -5.58
C ARG A 81 -4.57 18.20 -6.36
N ARG A 82 -5.87 18.34 -6.60
CA ARG A 82 -6.45 19.44 -7.39
C ARG A 82 -7.78 19.87 -6.81
N ILE A 83 -8.05 21.17 -6.91
CA ILE A 83 -9.31 21.79 -6.52
C ILE A 83 -9.85 22.49 -7.75
N LYS A 84 -11.00 22.06 -8.24
CA LYS A 84 -11.69 22.69 -9.37
C LYS A 84 -12.97 23.33 -8.85
N THR A 85 -13.11 24.64 -9.07
CA THR A 85 -14.30 25.39 -8.67
C THR A 85 -15.09 25.88 -9.88
N TYR A 86 -16.37 26.16 -9.63
CA TYR A 86 -17.28 26.79 -10.57
C TYR A 86 -18.01 27.94 -9.85
N GLY A 87 -17.66 29.18 -10.17
CA GLY A 87 -18.32 30.37 -9.62
C GLY A 87 -17.91 30.77 -8.19
N ILE A 88 -16.97 30.07 -7.55
CA ILE A 88 -16.41 30.43 -6.24
C ILE A 88 -14.88 30.28 -6.23
N ALA A 89 -14.20 30.93 -5.29
CA ALA A 89 -12.77 30.77 -5.08
C ALA A 89 -12.42 29.38 -4.52
N GLU A 90 -11.24 28.85 -4.86
CA GLU A 90 -10.75 27.55 -4.35
C GLU A 90 -10.75 27.49 -2.83
N ASP A 91 -10.25 28.53 -2.17
CA ASP A 91 -10.18 28.60 -0.71
C ASP A 91 -11.58 28.56 -0.07
N ALA A 92 -12.57 29.17 -0.72
CA ALA A 92 -13.94 29.13 -0.26
C ALA A 92 -14.55 27.73 -0.39
N LEU A 93 -14.30 27.03 -1.51
CA LEU A 93 -14.74 25.64 -1.69
C LEU A 93 -14.07 24.73 -0.66
N LEU A 94 -12.74 24.87 -0.50
CA LEU A 94 -11.95 24.05 0.42
C LEU A 94 -12.40 24.24 1.87
N LYS A 95 -12.68 25.48 2.28
CA LYS A 95 -13.22 25.78 3.60
C LYS A 95 -14.58 25.12 3.82
N LEU A 96 -15.51 25.23 2.87
CA LEU A 96 -16.83 24.59 2.96
C LEU A 96 -16.72 23.06 3.02
N ALA A 97 -15.84 22.49 2.19
CA ALA A 97 -15.58 21.06 2.16
C ALA A 97 -15.04 20.57 3.51
N ALA A 98 -14.08 21.27 4.10
CA ALA A 98 -13.51 20.94 5.41
C ALA A 98 -14.53 21.04 6.55
N ILE A 99 -15.43 22.02 6.52
CA ILE A 99 -16.51 22.14 7.52
C ILE A 99 -17.44 20.94 7.44
N GLY A 100 -17.90 20.56 6.24
CA GLY A 100 -18.78 19.39 6.09
C GLY A 100 -18.10 18.08 6.48
N GLU A 101 -16.85 17.91 6.07
CA GLU A 101 -16.06 16.71 6.32
C GLU A 101 -15.58 16.58 7.78
N SER A 102 -15.67 17.63 8.60
CA SER A 102 -15.35 17.55 10.04
C SER A 102 -16.26 16.57 10.81
N TYR A 103 -17.40 16.20 10.24
CA TYR A 103 -18.31 15.20 10.78
C TYR A 103 -17.93 13.74 10.40
N SER A 104 -16.92 13.56 9.54
CA SER A 104 -16.55 12.29 8.91
C SER A 104 -15.21 11.76 9.40
N GLU A 105 -15.17 10.48 9.76
CA GLU A 105 -13.91 9.78 10.09
C GLU A 105 -13.21 9.18 8.87
N HIS A 106 -13.76 9.39 7.66
CA HIS A 106 -13.25 8.78 6.44
C HIS A 106 -11.84 9.30 6.09
N PRO A 107 -10.91 8.47 5.56
CA PRO A 107 -9.58 8.94 5.16
C PRO A 107 -9.58 10.13 4.19
N LEU A 108 -10.57 10.21 3.29
CA LEU A 108 -10.73 11.36 2.39
C LEU A 108 -11.10 12.65 3.13
N ALA A 109 -11.94 12.56 4.16
CA ALA A 109 -12.28 13.69 5.02
C ALA A 109 -11.03 14.28 5.68
N LYS A 110 -10.19 13.39 6.23
CA LYS A 110 -8.92 13.77 6.85
C LYS A 110 -7.97 14.44 5.86
N ALA A 111 -7.95 14.00 4.60
CA ALA A 111 -7.16 14.64 3.55
C ALA A 111 -7.64 16.07 3.26
N ILE A 112 -8.95 16.28 3.15
CA ILE A 112 -9.56 17.59 2.89
C ILE A 112 -9.31 18.55 4.06
N ILE A 113 -9.54 18.09 5.30
CA ILE A 113 -9.30 18.89 6.51
C ILE A 113 -7.82 19.26 6.62
N SER A 114 -6.91 18.30 6.40
CA SER A 114 -5.47 18.57 6.45
C SER A 114 -5.03 19.61 5.41
N GLU A 115 -5.54 19.53 4.18
CA GLU A 115 -5.25 20.52 3.14
C GLU A 115 -5.78 21.90 3.53
N ALA A 116 -7.02 21.96 4.01
CA ALA A 116 -7.65 23.19 4.45
C ALA A 116 -6.91 23.83 5.63
N THR A 117 -6.51 23.05 6.63
CA THR A 117 -5.72 23.53 7.78
C THR A 117 -4.35 24.05 7.33
N SER A 118 -3.68 23.36 6.40
CA SER A 118 -2.38 23.80 5.89
C SER A 118 -2.46 25.10 5.09
N ARG A 119 -3.55 25.32 4.33
CA ARG A 119 -3.69 26.46 3.42
C ARG A 119 -4.38 27.67 4.06
N LEU A 120 -5.33 27.44 4.97
CA LEU A 120 -6.23 28.46 5.52
C LEU A 120 -6.13 28.63 7.04
N GLY A 121 -5.39 27.76 7.73
CA GLY A 121 -5.33 27.70 9.19
C GLY A 121 -6.49 26.90 9.80
N GLU A 122 -6.60 26.91 11.13
CA GLU A 122 -7.63 26.14 11.83
C GLU A 122 -9.05 26.62 11.48
N ILE A 123 -9.91 25.67 11.12
CA ILE A 123 -11.32 25.90 10.78
C ILE A 123 -12.16 25.38 11.95
N ASN A 124 -12.64 26.29 12.78
CA ASN A 124 -13.42 25.97 13.99
C ASN A 124 -14.94 26.00 13.78
N THR A 125 -15.40 26.22 12.54
CA THR A 125 -16.83 26.22 12.21
C THR A 125 -17.35 24.79 12.19
N VAL A 126 -18.44 24.53 12.92
CA VAL A 126 -19.06 23.20 13.01
C VAL A 126 -20.26 23.15 12.05
N PRO A 127 -20.43 22.08 11.26
CA PRO A 127 -21.58 21.92 10.39
C PRO A 127 -22.87 21.68 11.21
N GLU A 128 -23.95 22.35 10.84
CA GLU A 128 -25.28 22.11 11.40
C GLU A 128 -26.02 21.01 10.62
N GLY A 129 -26.80 20.17 11.31
CA GLY A 129 -27.60 19.13 10.66
C GLY A 129 -26.79 18.15 9.80
N ALA A 130 -25.52 17.91 10.14
CA ALA A 130 -24.65 17.02 9.40
C ALA A 130 -25.16 15.58 9.42
N GLY A 131 -25.18 14.93 8.25
CA GLY A 131 -25.65 13.57 8.09
C GLY A 131 -24.87 12.81 7.02
N ILE A 132 -24.46 11.57 7.34
CA ILE A 132 -23.78 10.67 6.40
C ILE A 132 -24.83 9.90 5.60
N VAL A 133 -24.73 9.97 4.28
CA VAL A 133 -25.50 9.16 3.34
C VAL A 133 -24.62 8.02 2.85
N ALA A 134 -24.89 6.81 3.34
CA ALA A 134 -24.05 5.64 3.11
C ALA A 134 -23.81 5.38 1.62
N GLY A 135 -22.53 5.27 1.24
CA GLY A 135 -22.11 5.04 -0.14
C GLY A 135 -22.32 6.23 -1.09
N GLN A 136 -22.69 7.41 -0.58
CA GLN A 136 -22.96 8.60 -1.38
C GLN A 136 -22.17 9.83 -0.92
N GLY A 137 -22.13 10.13 0.39
CA GLY A 137 -21.42 11.30 0.91
C GLY A 137 -22.04 11.86 2.17
N ILE A 138 -22.02 13.19 2.32
CA ILE A 138 -22.46 13.94 3.50
C ILE A 138 -23.32 15.12 3.08
N THR A 139 -24.33 15.40 3.91
CA THR A 139 -25.18 16.59 3.81
C THR A 139 -25.03 17.42 5.07
N PHE A 140 -25.00 18.74 4.98
CA PHE A 140 -24.87 19.62 6.14
C PHE A 140 -25.35 21.04 5.83
N GLN A 141 -25.40 21.89 6.85
CA GLN A 141 -25.73 23.31 6.73
C GLN A 141 -24.67 24.20 7.36
N VAL A 142 -24.43 25.36 6.75
CA VAL A 142 -23.59 26.43 7.29
C VAL A 142 -24.26 27.76 6.94
N ASP A 143 -24.39 28.65 7.91
CA ASP A 143 -25.03 29.97 7.75
C ASP A 143 -26.44 29.88 7.12
N GLY A 144 -27.22 28.87 7.51
CA GLY A 144 -28.58 28.64 6.99
C GLY A 144 -28.66 28.17 5.54
N LYS A 145 -27.53 27.79 4.92
CA LYS A 145 -27.48 27.22 3.56
C LYS A 145 -27.15 25.74 3.63
N ALA A 146 -27.85 24.94 2.83
CA ALA A 146 -27.60 23.52 2.70
C ALA A 146 -26.48 23.22 1.68
N TYR A 147 -25.61 22.30 2.05
CA TYR A 147 -24.46 21.84 1.26
C TYR A 147 -24.44 20.31 1.19
N LEU A 148 -23.88 19.80 0.08
CA LEU A 148 -23.77 18.38 -0.24
C LEU A 148 -22.32 18.10 -0.67
N ILE A 149 -21.68 17.10 -0.07
CA ILE A 149 -20.34 16.63 -0.45
C ILE A 149 -20.45 15.14 -0.73
N GLY A 150 -20.17 14.70 -1.95
CA GLY A 150 -20.32 13.30 -2.28
C GLY A 150 -20.18 12.99 -3.76
N ASN A 151 -20.64 11.80 -4.13
CA ASN A 151 -20.64 11.31 -5.51
C ASN A 151 -21.92 11.73 -6.27
N ARG A 152 -21.97 11.37 -7.56
CA ARG A 152 -23.09 11.68 -8.45
C ARG A 152 -24.46 11.24 -7.92
N LYS A 153 -24.53 10.11 -7.20
CA LYS A 153 -25.80 9.59 -6.64
C LYS A 153 -26.38 10.53 -5.60
N LEU A 154 -25.53 11.16 -4.76
CA LEU A 154 -25.99 12.14 -3.78
C LEU A 154 -26.65 13.35 -4.46
N PHE A 155 -26.01 13.85 -5.51
CA PHE A 155 -26.49 15.01 -6.26
C PHE A 155 -27.81 14.71 -6.99
N GLU A 156 -27.88 13.58 -7.69
CA GLU A 156 -29.09 13.13 -8.38
C GLU A 156 -30.27 12.94 -7.42
N ALA A 157 -30.03 12.33 -6.24
CA ALA A 157 -31.06 12.14 -5.21
C ALA A 157 -31.61 13.47 -4.66
N ASN A 158 -30.82 14.55 -4.72
CA ASN A 158 -31.20 15.90 -4.31
C ASN A 158 -31.63 16.78 -5.50
N GLY A 159 -31.87 16.20 -6.68
CA GLY A 159 -32.35 16.92 -7.86
C GLY A 159 -31.32 17.79 -8.57
N ILE A 160 -30.03 17.65 -8.21
CA ILE A 160 -28.94 18.41 -8.82
C ILE A 160 -28.42 17.63 -10.04
N LYS A 161 -28.73 18.14 -11.25
CA LYS A 161 -28.19 17.61 -12.50
C LYS A 161 -26.87 18.29 -12.85
N ILE A 162 -25.78 17.54 -12.78
CA ILE A 162 -24.48 18.01 -13.27
C ILE A 162 -24.47 17.80 -14.79
N SER A 163 -24.74 18.85 -15.57
CA SER A 163 -24.99 18.73 -17.02
C SER A 163 -24.22 19.73 -17.87
N SER A 164 -23.00 20.12 -17.46
CA SER A 164 -22.07 20.81 -18.35
C SER A 164 -21.13 19.79 -19.01
N SER A 165 -21.04 19.82 -20.34
CA SER A 165 -20.08 19.03 -21.12
C SER A 165 -18.63 19.24 -20.65
N GLU A 166 -18.33 20.45 -20.18
CA GLU A 166 -17.03 20.81 -19.61
C GLU A 166 -16.71 20.05 -18.31
N TYR A 167 -17.71 19.75 -17.48
CA TYR A 167 -17.51 19.00 -16.24
C TYR A 167 -17.18 17.53 -16.51
N GLU A 168 -17.95 16.89 -17.40
CA GLU A 168 -17.71 15.50 -17.79
C GLU A 168 -16.36 15.33 -18.49
N ALA A 169 -15.98 16.28 -19.36
CA ALA A 169 -14.67 16.27 -20.01
C ALA A 169 -13.53 16.39 -19.00
N TYR A 170 -13.69 17.25 -17.98
CA TYR A 170 -12.69 17.38 -16.91
C TYR A 170 -12.57 16.09 -16.09
N LEU A 171 -13.69 15.49 -15.65
CA LEU A 171 -13.67 14.24 -14.90
C LEU A 171 -12.97 13.12 -15.68
N HIS A 172 -13.32 12.93 -16.94
CA HIS A 172 -12.66 11.95 -17.81
C HIS A 172 -11.14 12.20 -17.91
N SER A 173 -10.73 13.45 -18.06
CA SER A 173 -9.31 13.79 -18.18
C SER A 173 -8.52 13.51 -16.89
N GLU A 174 -9.15 13.60 -15.72
CA GLU A 174 -8.53 13.27 -14.44
C GLU A 174 -8.51 11.76 -14.21
N GLU A 175 -9.58 11.03 -14.55
CA GLU A 175 -9.64 9.56 -14.45
C GLU A 175 -8.58 8.88 -15.33
N GLU A 176 -8.30 9.41 -16.52
CA GLU A 176 -7.22 8.92 -17.40
C GLU A 176 -5.82 9.17 -16.81
N GLN A 177 -5.67 10.16 -15.94
CA GLN A 177 -4.38 10.50 -15.31
C GLN A 177 -4.09 9.69 -14.03
N GLY A 178 -5.04 8.88 -13.56
CA GLY A 178 -4.89 7.94 -12.45
C GLY A 178 -5.00 8.57 -11.07
#